data_AF-A0A6P1ZJ58-F1
#
_entry.id   AF-A0A6P1ZJ58-F1
#
_cell.length_a   1.000
_cell.length_b   1.000
_cell.length_c   1.000
_cell.angle_alpha   90.00
_cell.angle_beta   90.00
_cell.angle_gamma   90.00
#
_symmetry.space_group_name_H-M   'P 1'
#
loop_
_entity.id
_entity.type
_entity.pdbx_description
1 polymer ?
#
loop_
_entity_poly.entity_id
_entity_poly.type
_entity_poly.pdbx_seq_one_letter_code
_entity_poly.pdbx_strand_id
1 'polypeptide(L)'
;MKADPDSAAIIRSYMNGVMRKDIVTLGVDEAFTLRDETGEIRAFKQKVILSKENGGLVKPGFGDSIPWVVSAQGYTMWAEGAGAVVISPEQVLVDGEWKLNPYIVRDPSNRRILYIVARAIAYRFSSKGIPQVRDWTTMFDVVAYRMIDLLAKAKKNPSVFRLLPSEFGMPEENGTWAGYPFDEFTTLWINTSHDEALKWYAEIMNREKKAIDFAQTFANRNATKHLSGLQKSPYGDYWEVPVICWRPTTGGLVQWSGAQYANLREKVAALGKGDMKALAGNAQDGVVIDIKEGRESVEVEHEVLESEVDPEDLAEEQRFAAELPPQETQPGPQAEPEAASGPLSEEDKRLLRNLQATIEQVPEEYEEACKRLGIQPQGVHSPAQAREIMDIVNDLMGVNEEA
;
A
#
# COMPACT_ATOMS: atom_id res chain seq x y z
N MET A 1 13.91 -25.70 -42.27
CA MET A 1 13.43 -25.71 -40.87
C MET A 1 12.41 -26.84 -40.76
N LYS A 2 12.73 -27.95 -40.08
CA LYS A 2 11.76 -29.02 -39.84
C LYS A 2 10.84 -28.55 -38.71
N ALA A 3 9.54 -28.46 -38.97
CA ALA A 3 8.58 -28.14 -37.93
C ALA A 3 8.61 -29.27 -36.90
N ASP A 4 8.94 -28.91 -35.67
CA ASP A 4 8.91 -29.78 -34.51
C ASP A 4 7.49 -30.34 -34.29
N PRO A 5 7.31 -31.64 -33.99
CA PRO A 5 6.00 -32.27 -33.81
C PRO A 5 5.11 -31.58 -32.76
N ASP A 6 5.69 -31.05 -31.69
CA ASP A 6 4.94 -30.36 -30.63
C ASP A 6 4.43 -29.00 -31.14
N SER A 7 5.24 -28.30 -31.92
CA SER A 7 4.85 -27.06 -32.61
C SER A 7 3.70 -27.30 -33.60
N ALA A 8 3.71 -28.43 -34.31
CA ALA A 8 2.64 -28.80 -35.24
C ALA A 8 1.32 -29.18 -34.53
N ALA A 9 1.40 -29.75 -33.32
CA ALA A 9 0.23 -30.06 -32.49
C ALA A 9 -0.43 -28.79 -31.92
N ILE A 10 0.38 -27.82 -31.46
CA ILE A 10 -0.09 -26.51 -30.97
C ILE A 10 -0.81 -25.75 -32.09
N ILE A 11 -0.21 -25.68 -33.28
CA ILE A 11 -0.82 -25.01 -34.44
C ILE A 11 -2.14 -25.69 -34.84
N ARG A 12 -2.20 -27.03 -34.86
CA ARG A 12 -3.45 -27.76 -35.14
C ARG A 12 -4.53 -27.49 -34.10
N SER A 13 -4.17 -27.47 -32.81
CA SER A 13 -5.10 -27.16 -31.73
C SER A 13 -5.64 -25.73 -31.85
N TYR A 14 -4.76 -24.77 -32.15
CA TYR A 14 -5.13 -23.38 -32.38
C TYR A 14 -6.06 -23.23 -33.58
N MET A 15 -5.69 -23.80 -34.74
CA MET A 15 -6.53 -23.76 -35.95
C MET A 15 -7.88 -24.43 -35.73
N ASN A 16 -7.93 -25.55 -35.00
CA ASN A 16 -9.19 -26.20 -34.64
C ASN A 16 -10.05 -25.31 -33.72
N GLY A 17 -9.44 -24.64 -32.73
CA GLY A 17 -10.15 -23.69 -31.86
C GLY A 17 -10.69 -22.48 -32.63
N VAL A 18 -9.90 -21.93 -33.56
CA VAL A 18 -10.33 -20.84 -34.45
C VAL A 18 -11.46 -21.29 -35.39
N MET A 19 -11.34 -22.47 -35.99
CA MET A 19 -12.38 -23.02 -36.88
C MET A 19 -13.69 -23.34 -36.16
N ARG A 20 -13.61 -23.75 -34.88
CA ARG A 20 -14.79 -23.95 -34.02
C ARG A 20 -15.34 -22.64 -33.43
N LYS A 21 -14.64 -21.51 -33.62
CA LYS A 21 -14.92 -20.21 -32.98
C LYS A 21 -14.85 -20.26 -31.44
N ASP A 22 -14.08 -21.21 -30.91
CA ASP A 22 -13.80 -21.38 -29.47
C ASP A 22 -12.74 -20.37 -28.97
N ILE A 23 -12.01 -19.74 -29.89
CA ILE A 23 -10.98 -18.74 -29.63
C ILE A 23 -11.35 -17.46 -30.39
N VAL A 24 -11.42 -16.33 -29.67
CA VAL A 24 -11.56 -14.98 -30.23
C VAL A 24 -10.32 -14.18 -29.83
N THR A 25 -9.56 -13.75 -30.83
CA THR A 25 -8.47 -12.77 -30.64
C THR A 25 -9.06 -11.36 -30.67
N LEU A 26 -9.00 -10.63 -29.55
CA LEU A 26 -9.42 -9.23 -29.45
C LEU A 26 -8.18 -8.34 -29.49
N GLY A 27 -7.56 -8.21 -30.66
CA GLY A 27 -6.33 -7.42 -30.80
C GLY A 27 -5.11 -8.15 -30.21
N VAL A 28 -4.54 -7.61 -29.12
CA VAL A 28 -3.37 -8.19 -28.41
C VAL A 28 -3.74 -9.29 -27.40
N ASP A 29 -5.03 -9.47 -27.10
CA ASP A 29 -5.51 -10.44 -26.11
C ASP A 29 -6.15 -11.68 -26.75
N GLU A 30 -5.86 -12.85 -26.18
CA GLU A 30 -6.48 -14.14 -26.54
C GLU A 30 -7.63 -14.48 -25.58
N ALA A 31 -8.88 -14.38 -26.04
CA ALA A 31 -10.03 -14.85 -25.28
C ALA A 31 -10.45 -16.26 -25.73
N PHE A 32 -10.42 -17.24 -24.83
CA PHE A 32 -11.09 -18.52 -25.04
C PHE A 32 -12.56 -18.37 -24.67
N THR A 33 -13.47 -18.53 -25.64
CA THR A 33 -14.90 -18.46 -25.40
C THR A 33 -15.46 -19.87 -25.34
N LEU A 34 -15.84 -20.34 -24.16
CA LEU A 34 -16.68 -21.53 -24.05
C LEU A 34 -18.10 -21.11 -24.40
N ARG A 35 -18.57 -21.48 -25.59
CA ARG A 35 -19.93 -21.15 -26.04
C ARG A 35 -20.89 -22.27 -25.68
N ASP A 36 -22.12 -21.91 -25.32
CA ASP A 36 -23.20 -22.89 -25.31
C ASP A 36 -23.79 -23.12 -26.69
N GLU A 37 -24.77 -24.03 -26.75
CA GLU A 37 -25.52 -24.38 -27.95
C GLU A 37 -26.15 -23.16 -28.65
N THR A 38 -26.35 -22.05 -27.91
CA THR A 38 -26.85 -20.76 -28.43
C THR A 38 -25.75 -19.79 -28.87
N GLY A 39 -24.48 -20.11 -28.61
CA GLY A 39 -23.33 -19.30 -29.02
C GLY A 39 -22.91 -18.22 -28.03
N GLU A 40 -23.42 -18.20 -26.79
CA GLU A 40 -23.10 -17.18 -25.79
C GLU A 40 -21.75 -17.43 -25.11
N ILE A 41 -20.96 -16.37 -24.90
CA ILE A 41 -19.64 -16.49 -24.26
C ILE A 41 -19.78 -16.73 -22.75
N ARG A 42 -19.28 -17.87 -22.26
CA ARG A 42 -19.34 -18.25 -20.82
C ARG A 42 -18.11 -17.89 -20.01
N ALA A 43 -16.96 -17.69 -20.65
CA ALA A 43 -15.73 -17.32 -19.96
C ALA A 43 -14.78 -16.56 -20.87
N PHE A 44 -13.86 -15.82 -20.24
CA PHE A 44 -12.72 -15.16 -20.86
C PHE A 44 -11.46 -15.54 -20.08
N LYS A 45 -10.38 -15.86 -20.79
CA LYS A 45 -9.05 -16.00 -20.19
C LYS A 45 -8.27 -14.73 -20.51
N GLN A 46 -7.59 -14.15 -19.53
CA GLN A 46 -6.73 -12.99 -19.73
C GLN A 46 -5.54 -13.03 -18.78
N LYS A 47 -4.61 -12.10 -18.95
CA LYS A 47 -3.48 -11.90 -18.04
C LYS A 47 -3.68 -10.58 -17.28
N VAL A 48 -3.55 -10.62 -15.97
CA VAL A 48 -3.45 -9.44 -15.13
C VAL A 48 -1.97 -9.21 -14.85
N ILE A 49 -1.49 -8.01 -15.15
CA ILE A 49 -0.11 -7.61 -14.85
C ILE A 49 -0.12 -6.94 -13.49
N LEU A 50 0.62 -7.49 -12.53
CA LEU A 50 0.89 -6.87 -11.24
C LEU A 50 2.35 -6.43 -11.23
N SER A 51 2.62 -5.15 -11.03
CA SER A 51 3.99 -4.64 -10.94
C SER A 51 4.13 -3.54 -9.89
N LYS A 52 5.36 -3.18 -9.54
CA LYS A 52 5.63 -1.97 -8.76
C LYS A 52 5.10 -0.72 -9.47
N GLU A 53 5.32 -0.62 -10.78
CA GLU A 53 4.98 0.56 -11.57
C GLU A 53 3.47 0.83 -11.62
N ASN A 54 2.65 -0.22 -11.68
CA ASN A 54 1.20 -0.07 -11.68
C ASN A 54 0.58 -0.14 -10.27
N GLY A 55 1.41 -0.16 -9.23
CA GLY A 55 0.98 -0.25 -7.84
C GLY A 55 0.41 -1.60 -7.42
N GLY A 56 0.38 -2.60 -8.31
CA GLY A 56 -0.17 -3.93 -8.04
C GLY A 56 0.70 -4.80 -7.13
N LEU A 57 2.00 -4.52 -7.07
CA LEU A 57 2.94 -5.13 -6.14
C LEU A 57 3.59 -4.09 -5.25
N VAL A 58 3.77 -4.44 -3.98
CA VAL A 58 4.46 -3.61 -3.01
C VAL A 58 5.46 -4.43 -2.20
N LYS A 59 6.51 -3.77 -1.71
CA LYS A 59 7.52 -4.39 -0.88
C LYS A 59 7.27 -3.93 0.56
N PRO A 60 6.89 -4.83 1.48
CA PRO A 60 6.43 -4.46 2.81
C PRO A 60 7.56 -4.03 3.76
N GLY A 61 8.80 -3.91 3.26
CA GLY A 61 9.92 -3.42 4.05
C GLY A 61 11.23 -3.31 3.28
N PHE A 62 12.28 -2.94 4.01
CA PHE A 62 13.62 -2.71 3.46
C PHE A 62 14.47 -3.99 3.49
N GLY A 63 14.96 -4.42 2.32
CA GLY A 63 15.88 -5.55 2.20
C GLY A 63 15.57 -6.48 1.02
N ASP A 64 16.60 -6.97 0.34
CA ASP A 64 16.45 -7.76 -0.89
C ASP A 64 15.81 -9.13 -0.69
N SER A 65 15.81 -9.65 0.54
CA SER A 65 15.18 -10.91 0.92
C SER A 65 13.67 -10.81 1.16
N ILE A 66 13.11 -9.60 1.28
CA ILE A 66 11.69 -9.41 1.50
C ILE A 66 10.94 -9.59 0.18
N PRO A 67 10.00 -10.55 0.08
CA PRO A 67 9.27 -10.79 -1.16
C PRO A 67 8.32 -9.64 -1.45
N TRP A 68 8.12 -9.36 -2.73
CA TRP A 68 7.04 -8.50 -3.19
C TRP A 68 5.69 -9.17 -2.89
N VAL A 69 4.75 -8.41 -2.35
CA VAL A 69 3.40 -8.85 -2.01
C VAL A 69 2.37 -8.12 -2.86
N VAL A 70 1.21 -8.74 -3.06
CA VAL A 70 0.09 -8.11 -3.77
C VAL A 70 -0.52 -7.02 -2.87
N SER A 71 -0.58 -5.80 -3.37
CA SER A 71 -1.15 -4.64 -2.67
C SER A 71 -2.68 -4.65 -2.72
N ALA A 72 -3.34 -3.72 -1.99
CA ALA A 72 -4.78 -3.50 -2.12
C ALA A 72 -5.20 -3.22 -3.58
N GLN A 73 -4.46 -2.34 -4.27
CA GLN A 73 -4.68 -2.05 -5.69
C GLN A 73 -4.49 -3.31 -6.57
N GLY A 74 -3.48 -4.14 -6.27
CA GLY A 74 -3.25 -5.39 -6.99
C GLY A 74 -4.41 -6.37 -6.86
N TYR A 75 -5.04 -6.45 -5.68
CA TYR A 75 -6.26 -7.25 -5.51
C TYR A 75 -7.45 -6.66 -6.26
N THR A 76 -7.59 -5.33 -6.36
CA THR A 76 -8.61 -4.68 -7.19
C THR A 76 -8.42 -5.04 -8.67
N MET A 77 -7.21 -4.89 -9.20
CA MET A 77 -6.87 -5.27 -10.58
C MET A 77 -7.13 -6.75 -10.85
N TRP A 78 -6.78 -7.61 -9.89
CA TRP A 78 -7.08 -9.03 -9.98
C TRP A 78 -8.58 -9.30 -9.96
N ALA A 79 -9.35 -8.63 -9.10
CA ALA A 79 -10.79 -8.83 -8.98
C ALA A 79 -11.49 -8.46 -10.29
N GLU A 80 -11.15 -7.30 -10.87
CA GLU A 80 -11.64 -6.88 -12.18
C GLU A 80 -11.29 -7.90 -13.27
N GLY A 81 -10.03 -8.33 -13.33
CA GLY A 81 -9.57 -9.30 -14.32
C GLY A 81 -10.21 -10.68 -14.15
N ALA A 82 -10.45 -11.12 -12.92
CA ALA A 82 -11.05 -12.42 -12.61
C ALA A 82 -12.59 -12.39 -12.62
N GLY A 83 -13.22 -11.23 -12.81
CA GLY A 83 -14.66 -11.06 -12.69
C GLY A 83 -15.18 -11.32 -11.27
N ALA A 84 -14.34 -11.10 -10.26
CA ALA A 84 -14.74 -11.22 -8.86
C ALA A 84 -15.56 -10.01 -8.43
N VAL A 85 -16.66 -10.27 -7.72
CA VAL A 85 -17.51 -9.25 -7.13
C VAL A 85 -17.14 -9.13 -5.67
N VAL A 86 -16.77 -7.93 -5.22
CA VAL A 86 -16.53 -7.63 -3.82
C VAL A 86 -17.60 -6.65 -3.35
N ILE A 87 -18.28 -6.97 -2.25
CA ILE A 87 -19.32 -6.12 -1.68
C ILE A 87 -19.12 -5.93 -0.19
N SER A 88 -19.53 -4.76 0.29
CA SER A 88 -19.73 -4.48 1.71
C SER A 88 -21.20 -4.75 2.08
N PRO A 89 -21.53 -5.87 2.76
CA PRO A 89 -22.90 -6.14 3.20
C PRO A 89 -23.42 -5.04 4.15
N GLU A 90 -24.72 -4.96 4.38
CA GLU A 90 -25.31 -3.93 5.26
C GLU A 90 -24.95 -4.10 6.74
N GLN A 91 -24.66 -5.35 7.14
CA GLN A 91 -24.47 -5.69 8.53
C GLN A 91 -23.21 -6.52 8.75
N VAL A 92 -22.62 -6.33 9.92
CA VAL A 92 -21.47 -7.06 10.45
C VAL A 92 -21.83 -7.61 11.84
N LEU A 93 -21.36 -8.82 12.13
CA LEU A 93 -21.60 -9.47 13.41
C LEU A 93 -20.55 -8.99 14.42
N VAL A 94 -20.99 -8.33 15.48
CA VAL A 94 -20.13 -7.83 16.56
C VAL A 94 -20.73 -8.31 17.88
N ASP A 95 -19.92 -9.04 18.66
CA ASP A 95 -20.31 -9.59 19.96
C ASP A 95 -21.63 -10.38 19.94
N GLY A 96 -21.87 -11.12 18.84
CA GLY A 96 -23.07 -11.93 18.64
C GLY A 96 -24.29 -11.16 18.12
N GLU A 97 -24.20 -9.83 17.95
CA GLU A 97 -25.28 -9.00 17.44
C GLU A 97 -24.98 -8.46 16.04
N TRP A 98 -26.00 -8.44 15.16
CA TRP A 98 -25.89 -7.81 13.86
C TRP A 98 -25.97 -6.28 14.00
N LYS A 99 -24.88 -5.60 13.62
CA LYS A 99 -24.76 -4.13 13.63
C LYS A 99 -24.60 -3.60 12.20
N LEU A 100 -24.77 -2.29 12.03
CA LEU A 100 -24.49 -1.61 10.76
C LEU A 100 -23.02 -1.83 10.37
N ASN A 101 -22.76 -2.09 9.09
CA ASN A 101 -21.41 -2.22 8.54
C ASN A 101 -21.00 -0.95 7.78
N PRO A 102 -19.85 -0.33 8.12
CA PRO A 102 -18.94 -0.69 9.21
C PRO A 102 -19.51 -0.30 10.59
N TYR A 103 -19.19 -1.09 11.62
CA TYR A 103 -19.53 -0.79 13.00
C TYR A 103 -18.39 -0.01 13.66
N ILE A 104 -18.70 1.14 14.23
CA ILE A 104 -17.70 2.09 14.73
C ILE A 104 -17.85 2.19 16.25
N VAL A 105 -16.76 1.93 16.97
CA VAL A 105 -16.70 2.15 18.42
C VAL A 105 -15.93 3.42 18.70
N ARG A 106 -16.55 4.30 19.48
CA ARG A 106 -15.99 5.60 19.86
C ARG A 106 -15.80 5.68 21.36
N ASP A 107 -14.75 6.37 21.76
CA ASP A 107 -14.49 6.72 23.15
C ASP A 107 -15.64 7.61 23.67
N PRO A 108 -16.28 7.26 24.80
CA PRO A 108 -17.37 8.04 25.36
C PRO A 108 -16.94 9.44 25.82
N SER A 109 -15.67 9.64 26.18
CA SER A 109 -15.15 10.89 26.74
C SER A 109 -14.86 11.95 25.67
N ASN A 110 -14.23 11.56 24.57
CA ASN A 110 -13.72 12.48 23.54
C ASN A 110 -14.27 12.20 22.13
N ARG A 111 -15.10 11.16 21.98
CA ARG A 111 -15.75 10.77 20.72
C ARG A 111 -14.79 10.33 19.60
N ARG A 112 -13.49 10.16 19.88
CA ARG A 112 -12.53 9.58 18.93
C ARG A 112 -12.85 8.13 18.65
N ILE A 113 -12.44 7.65 17.48
CA ILE A 113 -12.65 6.26 17.08
C ILE A 113 -11.62 5.39 17.80
N LEU A 114 -12.09 4.36 18.51
CA LEU A 114 -11.23 3.37 19.16
C LEU A 114 -10.90 2.24 18.19
N TYR A 115 -11.93 1.62 17.62
CA TYR A 115 -11.79 0.60 16.59
C TYR A 115 -13.02 0.56 15.69
N ILE A 116 -12.83 -0.03 14.51
CA ILE A 116 -13.86 -0.20 13.48
C ILE A 116 -13.91 -1.68 13.11
N VAL A 117 -15.12 -2.23 13.04
CA VAL A 117 -15.36 -3.59 12.52
C VAL A 117 -16.00 -3.46 11.16
N ALA A 118 -15.31 -3.91 10.12
CA ALA A 118 -15.76 -3.87 8.73
C ALA A 118 -15.86 -5.28 8.17
N ARG A 119 -16.92 -5.56 7.41
CA ARG A 119 -17.14 -6.84 6.72
C ARG A 119 -17.16 -6.64 5.22
N ALA A 120 -16.56 -7.56 4.49
CA ALA A 120 -16.62 -7.63 3.04
C ALA A 120 -16.85 -9.08 2.58
N ILE A 121 -17.58 -9.24 1.47
CA ILE A 121 -17.84 -10.54 0.85
C ILE A 121 -17.34 -10.49 -0.58
N ALA A 122 -16.45 -11.41 -0.93
CA ALA A 122 -15.93 -11.58 -2.27
C ALA A 122 -16.48 -12.86 -2.91
N TYR A 123 -16.98 -12.76 -4.14
CA TYR A 123 -17.58 -13.85 -4.90
C TYR A 123 -16.96 -13.97 -6.29
N ARG A 124 -16.69 -15.20 -6.74
CA ARG A 124 -16.37 -15.49 -8.15
C ARG A 124 -16.66 -16.95 -8.49
N PHE A 125 -16.51 -17.31 -9.76
CA PHE A 125 -16.33 -18.70 -10.15
C PHE A 125 -14.83 -19.06 -10.24
N SER A 126 -14.46 -20.26 -9.80
CA SER A 126 -13.10 -20.78 -9.93
C SER A 126 -12.74 -21.08 -11.39
N SER A 127 -11.48 -21.45 -11.68
CA SER A 127 -11.07 -21.89 -13.03
C SER A 127 -11.85 -23.10 -13.55
N LYS A 128 -12.52 -23.85 -12.68
CA LYS A 128 -13.38 -24.99 -13.02
C LYS A 128 -14.88 -24.64 -13.10
N GLY A 129 -15.23 -23.36 -12.96
CA GLY A 129 -16.63 -22.91 -12.94
C GLY A 129 -17.36 -23.21 -11.62
N ILE A 130 -16.64 -23.52 -10.54
CA ILE A 130 -17.23 -23.76 -9.21
C ILE A 130 -17.40 -22.42 -8.50
N PRO A 131 -18.60 -22.07 -7.97
CA PRO A 131 -18.78 -20.85 -7.20
C PRO A 131 -17.91 -20.84 -5.94
N GLN A 132 -17.26 -19.72 -5.67
CA GLN A 132 -16.43 -19.48 -4.50
C GLN A 132 -16.86 -18.18 -3.80
N VAL A 133 -16.98 -18.25 -2.49
CA VAL A 133 -17.32 -17.12 -1.62
C VAL A 133 -16.28 -17.01 -0.52
N ARG A 134 -15.84 -15.78 -0.24
CA ARG A 134 -15.10 -15.43 0.96
C ARG A 134 -15.81 -14.33 1.69
N ASP A 135 -16.14 -14.60 2.94
CA ASP A 135 -16.73 -13.63 3.84
C ASP A 135 -15.71 -13.29 4.92
N TRP A 136 -15.29 -12.04 4.97
CA TRP A 136 -14.20 -11.62 5.84
C TRP A 136 -14.60 -10.43 6.69
N THR A 137 -14.40 -10.56 7.99
CA THR A 137 -14.59 -9.47 8.94
C THR A 137 -13.23 -9.01 9.46
N THR A 138 -12.94 -7.74 9.25
CA THR A 138 -11.69 -7.10 9.68
C THR A 138 -11.96 -6.15 10.84
N MET A 139 -11.12 -6.21 11.87
CA MET A 139 -11.11 -5.26 12.97
C MET A 139 -9.90 -4.33 12.82
N PHE A 140 -10.18 -3.05 12.54
CA PHE A 140 -9.18 -1.99 12.48
C PHE A 140 -9.11 -1.28 13.83
N ASP A 141 -8.05 -1.52 14.58
CA ASP A 141 -7.79 -0.89 15.87
C ASP A 141 -7.00 0.41 15.67
N VAL A 142 -7.67 1.54 15.86
CA VAL A 142 -7.10 2.88 15.63
C VAL A 142 -6.10 3.24 16.73
N VAL A 143 -6.30 2.71 17.95
CA VAL A 143 -5.42 2.98 19.09
C VAL A 143 -4.10 2.23 18.90
N ALA A 144 -4.18 0.94 18.56
CA ALA A 144 -3.00 0.13 18.26
C ALA A 144 -2.23 0.70 17.04
N TYR A 145 -2.96 1.10 15.99
CA TYR A 145 -2.36 1.74 14.81
C TYR A 145 -1.52 2.97 15.18
N ARG A 146 -2.07 3.88 16.01
CA ARG A 146 -1.34 5.04 16.50
C ARG A 146 -0.08 4.65 17.25
N MET A 147 -0.14 3.65 18.12
CA MET A 147 1.00 3.22 18.93
C MET A 147 2.11 2.61 18.07
N ILE A 148 1.75 1.82 17.06
CA ILE A 148 2.72 1.23 16.10
C ILE A 148 3.44 2.33 15.33
N ASP A 149 2.71 3.33 14.83
CA ASP A 149 3.28 4.47 14.10
C ASP A 149 4.20 5.31 14.99
N LEU A 150 3.76 5.59 16.21
CA LEU A 150 4.54 6.35 17.19
C LEU A 150 5.83 5.63 17.60
N LEU A 151 5.80 4.31 17.77
CA LEU A 151 7.00 3.50 18.01
C LEU A 151 7.98 3.56 16.83
N ALA A 152 7.48 3.54 15.59
CA ALA A 152 8.32 3.67 14.41
C ALA A 152 9.01 5.04 14.36
N LYS A 153 8.29 6.12 14.71
CA LYS A 153 8.86 7.47 14.83
C LYS A 153 9.87 7.56 15.98
N ALA A 154 9.63 6.90 17.12
CA ALA A 154 10.58 6.84 18.24
C ALA A 154 11.91 6.18 17.89
N LYS A 155 11.90 5.15 17.03
CA LYS A 155 13.14 4.55 16.51
C LYS A 155 13.95 5.52 15.65
N LYS A 156 13.28 6.40 14.91
CA LYS A 156 13.91 7.36 13.98
C LYS A 156 14.37 8.65 14.69
N ASN A 157 13.54 9.16 15.61
CA ASN A 157 13.71 10.46 16.26
C ASN A 157 13.60 10.35 17.80
N PRO A 158 14.57 9.71 18.47
CA PRO A 158 14.52 9.49 19.93
C PRO A 158 14.65 10.78 20.76
N SER A 159 15.09 11.89 20.18
CA SER A 159 15.06 13.21 20.83
C SER A 159 13.63 13.74 21.03
N VAL A 160 12.67 13.28 20.22
CA VAL A 160 11.28 13.76 20.22
C VAL A 160 10.33 12.75 20.83
N PHE A 161 10.50 11.47 20.49
CA PHE A 161 9.62 10.39 20.92
C PHE A 161 10.44 9.33 21.67
N ARG A 162 10.06 8.99 22.89
CA ARG A 162 10.82 8.06 23.75
C ARG A 162 9.93 7.04 24.39
N LEU A 163 10.27 5.76 24.21
CA LEU A 163 9.70 4.69 25.02
C LEU A 163 10.56 4.52 26.27
N LEU A 164 10.01 4.83 27.45
CA LEU A 164 10.70 4.69 28.73
C LEU A 164 9.90 3.80 29.67
N PRO A 165 10.54 3.12 30.64
CA PRO A 165 9.84 2.49 31.73
C PRO A 165 8.95 3.51 32.47
N SER A 166 7.73 3.11 32.84
CA SER A 166 6.78 4.01 33.50
C SER A 166 7.31 4.57 34.82
N GLU A 167 8.20 3.84 35.49
CA GLU A 167 8.86 4.26 36.73
C GLU A 167 9.83 5.43 36.55
N PHE A 168 10.39 5.62 35.34
CA PHE A 168 11.36 6.68 35.06
C PHE A 168 10.69 8.06 34.93
N GLY A 169 9.36 8.09 34.81
CA GLY A 169 8.59 9.33 34.71
C GLY A 169 8.89 10.12 33.44
N MET A 170 8.52 11.39 33.47
CA MET A 170 8.71 12.33 32.37
C MET A 170 10.20 12.59 32.12
N PRO A 171 10.67 12.67 30.85
CA PRO A 171 12.04 13.06 30.55
C PRO A 171 12.45 14.40 31.19
N GLU A 172 13.69 14.48 31.69
CA GLU A 172 14.22 15.68 32.40
C GLU A 172 14.67 16.81 31.46
N GLU A 173 14.68 16.58 30.15
CA GLU A 173 15.14 17.53 29.15
C GLU A 173 14.13 18.67 28.91
N ASN A 174 14.66 19.85 28.52
CA ASN A 174 13.85 21.02 28.20
C ASN A 174 12.82 20.69 27.11
N GLY A 175 11.54 20.88 27.43
CA GLY A 175 10.42 20.67 26.53
C GLY A 175 9.11 20.48 27.28
N THR A 176 8.01 20.47 26.54
CA THR A 176 6.70 20.07 27.06
C THR A 176 6.45 18.62 26.68
N TRP A 177 6.33 17.72 27.66
CA TRP A 177 6.22 16.30 27.40
C TRP A 177 4.79 15.78 27.69
N ALA A 178 4.28 14.93 26.81
CA ALA A 178 3.04 14.20 26.99
C ALA A 178 3.31 12.69 27.04
N GLY A 179 2.72 12.00 28.01
CA GLY A 179 2.86 10.55 28.18
C GLY A 179 1.69 9.79 27.55
N TYR A 180 2.01 8.78 26.74
CA TYR A 180 1.08 7.81 26.18
C TYR A 180 1.37 6.45 26.80
N PRO A 181 0.49 5.92 27.66
CA PRO A 181 0.65 4.57 28.19
C PRO A 181 0.74 3.56 27.04
N PHE A 182 1.83 2.80 26.99
CA PHE A 182 2.02 1.77 25.98
C PHE A 182 1.59 0.41 26.51
N ASP A 183 2.10 0.04 27.70
CA ASP A 183 1.67 -1.11 28.47
C ASP A 183 1.78 -0.81 29.98
N GLU A 184 1.69 -1.85 30.82
CA GLU A 184 1.78 -1.74 32.28
C GLU A 184 3.16 -1.28 32.77
N PHE A 185 4.21 -1.42 31.96
CA PHE A 185 5.60 -1.20 32.36
C PHE A 185 6.26 -0.03 31.64
N THR A 186 5.69 0.42 30.52
CA THR A 186 6.30 1.40 29.63
C THR A 186 5.33 2.49 29.20
N THR A 187 5.89 3.68 29.02
CA THR A 187 5.17 4.88 28.59
C THR A 187 5.95 5.54 27.47
N LEU A 188 5.24 5.87 26.40
CA LEU A 188 5.80 6.58 25.27
C LEU A 188 5.61 8.08 25.48
N TRP A 189 6.72 8.78 25.66
CA TRP A 189 6.78 10.21 25.87
C TRP A 189 7.00 10.95 24.56
N ILE A 190 6.23 12.02 24.36
CA ILE A 190 6.31 12.89 23.19
C ILE A 190 6.64 14.31 23.63
N ASN A 191 7.68 14.91 23.06
CA ASN A 191 7.94 16.33 23.24
C ASN A 191 7.00 17.15 22.35
N THR A 192 5.90 17.63 22.91
CA THR A 192 4.84 18.40 22.22
C THR A 192 5.27 19.79 21.79
N SER A 193 6.41 20.30 22.28
CA SER A 193 6.98 21.57 21.83
C SER A 193 7.81 21.45 20.55
N HIS A 194 8.12 20.22 20.11
CA HIS A 194 8.91 19.97 18.92
C HIS A 194 8.05 19.86 17.66
N ASP A 195 8.46 20.49 16.56
CA ASP A 195 7.70 20.53 15.29
C ASP A 195 7.33 19.13 14.76
N GLU A 196 8.24 18.17 14.91
CA GLU A 196 7.98 16.77 14.51
C GLU A 196 6.80 16.14 15.26
N ALA A 197 6.56 16.50 16.52
CA ALA A 197 5.38 16.04 17.25
C ALA A 197 4.11 16.67 16.69
N LEU A 198 4.14 17.95 16.32
CA LEU A 198 3.00 18.63 15.69
C LEU A 198 2.67 18.04 14.32
N LYS A 199 3.69 17.74 13.49
CA LYS A 199 3.52 17.03 12.22
C LYS A 199 2.86 15.67 12.43
N TRP A 200 3.36 14.89 13.39
CA TRP A 200 2.78 13.60 13.72
C TRP A 200 1.32 13.71 14.19
N TYR A 201 0.99 14.69 15.03
CA TYR A 201 -0.40 14.94 15.43
C TYR A 201 -1.31 15.27 14.24
N ALA A 202 -0.83 16.07 13.29
CA ALA A 202 -1.57 16.38 12.07
C ALA A 202 -1.77 15.12 11.19
N GLU A 203 -0.72 14.34 10.98
CA GLU A 203 -0.75 13.05 10.26
C GLU A 203 -1.79 12.11 10.88
N ILE A 204 -1.71 11.85 12.19
CA ILE A 204 -2.58 10.88 12.84
C ILE A 204 -4.04 11.33 12.91
N MET A 205 -4.31 12.64 12.96
CA MET A 205 -5.66 13.17 12.89
C MET A 205 -6.27 12.98 11.50
N ASN A 206 -5.49 13.17 10.44
CA ASN A 206 -5.97 12.93 9.08
C ASN A 206 -6.23 11.45 8.83
N ARG A 207 -5.35 10.57 9.32
CA ARG A 207 -5.57 9.11 9.26
C ARG A 207 -6.78 8.66 10.05
N GLU A 208 -7.06 9.27 11.21
CA GLU A 208 -8.29 9.00 11.96
C GLU A 208 -9.55 9.39 11.19
N LYS A 209 -9.53 10.49 10.41
CA LYS A 209 -10.67 10.88 9.57
C LYS A 209 -10.97 9.83 8.50
N LYS A 210 -9.92 9.21 7.94
CA LYS A 210 -9.99 8.16 6.91
C LYS A 210 -10.05 6.74 7.47
N ALA A 211 -10.12 6.57 8.80
CA ALA A 211 -10.08 5.26 9.44
C ALA A 211 -11.22 4.32 8.96
N ILE A 212 -12.38 4.88 8.61
CA ILE A 212 -13.51 4.12 8.06
C ILE A 212 -13.15 3.55 6.68
N ASP A 213 -12.58 4.39 5.82
CA ASP A 213 -12.17 4.00 4.47
C ASP A 213 -11.06 2.95 4.54
N PHE A 214 -10.07 3.14 5.42
CA PHE A 214 -9.03 2.14 5.68
C PHE A 214 -9.63 0.80 6.14
N ALA A 215 -10.52 0.79 7.13
CA ALA A 215 -11.14 -0.43 7.61
C ALA A 215 -11.90 -1.18 6.50
N GLN A 216 -12.60 -0.46 5.63
CA GLN A 216 -13.29 -1.06 4.48
C GLN A 216 -12.31 -1.56 3.41
N THR A 217 -11.26 -0.81 3.11
CA THR A 217 -10.19 -1.22 2.19
C THR A 217 -9.52 -2.50 2.68
N PHE A 218 -9.17 -2.59 3.97
CA PHE A 218 -8.62 -3.83 4.55
C PHE A 218 -9.60 -5.00 4.45
N ALA A 219 -10.89 -4.78 4.74
CA ALA A 219 -11.89 -5.83 4.61
C ALA A 219 -12.02 -6.34 3.16
N ASN A 220 -12.12 -5.42 2.19
CA ASN A 220 -12.19 -5.74 0.77
C ASN A 220 -10.94 -6.47 0.28
N ARG A 221 -9.76 -5.96 0.67
CA ARG A 221 -8.45 -6.56 0.39
C ARG A 221 -8.40 -7.98 0.92
N ASN A 222 -8.75 -8.20 2.19
CA ASN A 222 -8.65 -9.51 2.83
C ASN A 222 -9.64 -10.52 2.23
N ALA A 223 -10.90 -10.12 1.99
CA ALA A 223 -11.86 -10.98 1.30
C ALA A 223 -11.34 -11.41 -0.09
N THR A 224 -10.74 -10.48 -0.83
CA THR A 224 -10.18 -10.74 -2.17
C THR A 224 -8.89 -11.58 -2.12
N LYS A 225 -8.00 -11.32 -1.15
CA LYS A 225 -6.79 -12.11 -0.87
C LYS A 225 -7.13 -13.56 -0.59
N HIS A 226 -8.11 -13.82 0.27
CA HIS A 226 -8.53 -15.19 0.59
C HIS A 226 -9.32 -15.86 -0.55
N LEU A 227 -9.89 -15.07 -1.48
CA LEU A 227 -10.62 -15.59 -2.64
C LEU A 227 -9.65 -15.96 -3.78
N SER A 228 -8.64 -15.13 -3.97
CA SER A 228 -7.60 -15.30 -4.99
C SER A 228 -6.59 -16.38 -4.59
N GLY A 229 -6.21 -16.41 -3.31
CA GLY A 229 -5.08 -17.21 -2.82
C GLY A 229 -3.71 -16.63 -3.23
N LEU A 230 -3.68 -15.44 -3.83
CA LEU A 230 -2.45 -14.73 -4.20
C LEU A 230 -1.94 -13.97 -2.97
N GLN A 231 -0.64 -14.01 -2.73
CA GLN A 231 -0.04 -13.31 -1.59
C GLN A 231 1.31 -12.69 -1.95
N LYS A 232 2.22 -13.52 -2.49
CA LYS A 232 3.60 -13.14 -2.81
C LYS A 232 3.87 -13.33 -4.30
N SER A 233 4.54 -12.36 -4.91
CA SER A 233 5.02 -12.48 -6.28
C SER A 233 6.13 -13.53 -6.36
N PRO A 234 6.07 -14.48 -7.31
CA PRO A 234 7.13 -15.45 -7.53
C PRO A 234 8.35 -14.89 -8.25
N TYR A 235 8.24 -13.74 -8.94
CA TYR A 235 9.26 -13.25 -9.88
C TYR A 235 9.76 -11.83 -9.58
N GLY A 236 9.67 -11.38 -8.33
CA GLY A 236 10.10 -10.04 -7.94
C GLY A 236 9.00 -9.00 -8.15
N ASP A 237 9.36 -7.83 -8.70
CA ASP A 237 8.51 -6.66 -8.82
C ASP A 237 7.59 -6.64 -10.04
N TYR A 238 7.54 -7.76 -10.78
CA TYR A 238 6.67 -7.97 -11.93
C TYR A 238 6.07 -9.38 -11.91
N TRP A 239 4.76 -9.48 -12.13
CA TRP A 239 4.04 -10.74 -12.17
C TRP A 239 2.87 -10.73 -13.15
N GLU A 240 2.93 -11.59 -14.16
CA GLU A 240 1.78 -11.91 -15.01
C GLU A 240 0.94 -13.03 -14.38
N VAL A 241 -0.27 -12.68 -13.95
CA VAL A 241 -1.23 -13.62 -13.36
C VAL A 241 -2.26 -14.03 -14.41
N PRO A 242 -2.28 -15.29 -14.88
CA PRO A 242 -3.35 -15.77 -15.75
C PRO A 242 -4.65 -15.90 -14.95
N VAL A 243 -5.72 -15.27 -15.42
CA VAL A 243 -7.04 -15.33 -14.80
C VAL A 243 -8.10 -15.80 -15.80
N ILE A 244 -9.14 -16.46 -15.26
CA ILE A 244 -10.33 -16.85 -16.01
C ILE A 244 -11.51 -16.13 -15.36
N CYS A 245 -12.17 -15.27 -16.15
CA CYS A 245 -13.39 -14.59 -15.79
C CYS A 245 -14.58 -15.35 -16.38
N TRP A 246 -15.46 -15.88 -15.53
CA TRP A 246 -16.70 -16.49 -15.99
C TRP A 246 -17.77 -15.43 -16.16
N ARG A 247 -18.40 -15.38 -17.33
CA ARG A 247 -19.55 -14.54 -17.58
C ARG A 247 -20.81 -15.38 -17.39
N PRO A 248 -21.69 -15.03 -16.44
CA PRO A 248 -22.97 -15.69 -16.33
C PRO A 248 -23.80 -15.39 -17.59
N THR A 249 -24.22 -16.45 -18.27
CA THR A 249 -25.18 -16.39 -19.37
C THR A 249 -26.61 -16.40 -18.82
N THR A 250 -27.55 -15.96 -19.65
CA THR A 250 -28.88 -15.48 -19.27
C THR A 250 -29.62 -16.44 -18.31
N GLY A 251 -30.07 -15.93 -17.16
CA GLY A 251 -30.72 -16.71 -16.09
C GLY A 251 -29.80 -17.18 -14.95
N GLY A 252 -28.49 -16.94 -15.04
CA GLY A 252 -27.51 -17.27 -14.01
C GLY A 252 -27.20 -16.14 -13.01
N LEU A 253 -27.38 -16.46 -11.72
CA LEU A 253 -26.73 -15.99 -10.49
C LEU A 253 -26.32 -14.53 -10.28
N VAL A 254 -25.46 -13.94 -11.12
CA VAL A 254 -24.83 -12.64 -10.87
C VAL A 254 -24.59 -11.92 -12.20
N GLN A 255 -25.65 -11.45 -12.85
CA GLN A 255 -25.47 -10.58 -14.00
C GLN A 255 -24.91 -9.24 -13.51
N TRP A 256 -23.73 -8.86 -14.01
CA TRP A 256 -23.17 -7.53 -13.81
C TRP A 256 -24.07 -6.49 -14.51
N SER A 257 -25.04 -5.98 -13.78
CA SER A 257 -25.91 -4.89 -14.20
C SER A 257 -25.99 -3.90 -13.05
N GLY A 258 -25.58 -2.65 -13.29
CA GLY A 258 -25.71 -1.57 -12.29
C GLY A 258 -27.16 -1.38 -11.82
N ALA A 259 -28.14 -1.68 -12.67
CA ALA A 259 -29.56 -1.67 -12.32
C ALA A 259 -29.97 -2.81 -11.35
N GLN A 260 -29.12 -3.82 -11.17
CA GLN A 260 -29.35 -4.97 -10.29
C GLN A 260 -28.36 -5.02 -9.11
N TYR A 261 -27.57 -3.97 -8.88
CA TYR A 261 -26.54 -3.97 -7.82
C TYR A 261 -27.12 -4.23 -6.42
N ALA A 262 -28.32 -3.70 -6.10
CA ALA A 262 -29.01 -4.00 -4.84
C ALA A 262 -29.36 -5.50 -4.71
N ASN A 263 -29.93 -6.09 -5.77
CA ASN A 263 -30.23 -7.52 -5.82
C ASN A 263 -28.95 -8.38 -5.75
N LEU A 264 -27.86 -7.92 -6.35
CA LEU A 264 -26.56 -8.58 -6.29
C LEU A 264 -26.01 -8.55 -4.86
N ARG A 265 -26.10 -7.41 -4.19
CA ARG A 265 -25.69 -7.24 -2.79
C ARG A 265 -26.46 -8.19 -1.87
N GLU A 266 -27.77 -8.27 -2.02
CA GLU A 266 -28.62 -9.20 -1.26
C GLU A 266 -28.25 -10.66 -1.52
N LYS A 267 -28.07 -11.05 -2.79
CA LYS A 267 -27.73 -12.43 -3.15
C LYS A 267 -26.36 -12.85 -2.63
N VAL A 268 -25.33 -12.03 -2.80
CA VAL A 268 -23.98 -12.34 -2.32
C VAL A 268 -23.94 -12.32 -0.78
N ALA A 269 -24.68 -11.43 -0.13
CA ALA A 269 -24.85 -11.47 1.32
C ALA A 269 -25.59 -12.72 1.81
N ALA A 270 -26.60 -13.19 1.08
CA ALA A 270 -27.30 -14.43 1.36
C ALA A 270 -26.39 -15.65 1.17
N LEU A 271 -25.57 -15.67 0.12
CA LEU A 271 -24.54 -16.70 -0.09
C LEU A 271 -23.52 -16.74 1.05
N GLY A 272 -23.09 -15.57 1.55
CA GLY A 272 -22.21 -15.49 2.73
C GLY A 272 -22.84 -16.08 3.99
N LYS A 273 -24.19 -16.05 4.11
CA LYS A 273 -24.93 -16.70 5.21
C LYS A 273 -25.25 -18.19 4.94
N GLY A 274 -24.76 -18.76 3.84
CA GLY A 274 -25.04 -20.14 3.44
C GLY A 274 -26.43 -20.35 2.82
N ASP A 275 -27.17 -19.30 2.45
CA ASP A 275 -28.47 -19.45 1.80
C ASP A 275 -28.31 -19.78 0.30
N MET A 276 -28.41 -21.07 -0.01
CA MET A 276 -28.27 -21.63 -1.35
C MET A 276 -29.40 -21.24 -2.30
N LYS A 277 -30.54 -20.74 -1.79
CA LYS A 277 -31.66 -20.29 -2.63
C LYS A 277 -31.32 -19.03 -3.43
N ALA A 278 -30.28 -18.30 -3.01
CA ALA A 278 -29.75 -17.16 -3.76
C ALA A 278 -29.16 -17.55 -5.13
N LEU A 279 -28.86 -18.84 -5.35
CA LEU A 279 -28.35 -19.38 -6.62
C LEU A 279 -29.43 -19.58 -7.71
N ALA A 280 -30.69 -19.21 -7.48
CA ALA A 280 -31.85 -19.73 -8.23
C ALA A 280 -31.73 -19.68 -9.77
N GLY A 281 -32.04 -20.83 -10.37
CA GLY A 281 -31.99 -21.16 -11.80
C GLY A 281 -31.36 -22.55 -11.99
N ASN A 282 -32.13 -23.62 -11.75
CA ASN A 282 -31.69 -25.02 -11.93
C ASN A 282 -30.48 -25.49 -11.08
N ALA A 283 -30.28 -24.97 -9.87
CA ALA A 283 -29.43 -25.64 -8.89
C ALA A 283 -30.12 -26.95 -8.47
N GLN A 284 -29.97 -27.98 -9.30
CA GLN A 284 -30.25 -29.36 -8.96
C GLN A 284 -29.52 -29.70 -7.65
N ASP A 285 -30.11 -30.57 -6.85
CA ASP A 285 -29.45 -31.20 -5.72
C ASP A 285 -27.99 -31.57 -6.10
N GLY A 286 -27.00 -30.95 -5.43
CA GLY A 286 -25.59 -31.27 -5.63
C GLY A 286 -24.63 -30.15 -6.06
N VAL A 287 -25.06 -28.88 -6.19
CA VAL A 287 -24.11 -27.77 -6.42
C VAL A 287 -23.28 -27.51 -5.14
N VAL A 288 -21.99 -27.82 -5.21
CA VAL A 288 -21.03 -27.56 -4.12
C VAL A 288 -20.47 -26.15 -4.28
N ILE A 289 -20.67 -25.29 -3.27
CA ILE A 289 -20.00 -23.98 -3.17
C ILE A 289 -18.86 -24.09 -2.17
N ASP A 290 -17.71 -23.50 -2.50
CA ASP A 290 -16.61 -23.28 -1.57
C ASP A 290 -16.83 -21.95 -0.83
N ILE A 291 -17.41 -22.02 0.38
CA ILE A 291 -17.56 -20.89 1.29
C ILE A 291 -16.47 -20.98 2.36
N LYS A 292 -15.74 -19.88 2.57
CA LYS A 292 -14.86 -19.74 3.74
C LYS A 292 -15.12 -18.41 4.41
N GLU A 293 -15.25 -18.47 5.72
CA GLU A 293 -15.37 -17.31 6.58
C GLU A 293 -14.04 -17.08 7.31
N GLY A 294 -13.77 -15.84 7.66
CA GLY A 294 -12.67 -15.55 8.56
C GLY A 294 -12.80 -14.20 9.23
N ARG A 295 -12.00 -14.06 10.29
CA ARG A 295 -11.86 -12.85 11.08
C ARG A 295 -10.39 -12.54 11.21
N GLU A 296 -10.02 -11.31 10.95
CA GLU A 296 -8.64 -10.85 11.02
C GLU A 296 -8.57 -9.55 11.81
N SER A 297 -7.70 -9.52 12.81
CA SER A 297 -7.21 -8.29 13.42
C SER A 297 -6.14 -7.71 12.49
N VAL A 298 -6.16 -6.39 12.30
CA VAL A 298 -5.10 -5.68 11.60
C VAL A 298 -3.87 -5.63 12.52
N GLU A 299 -3.13 -6.74 12.59
CA GLU A 299 -1.79 -6.82 13.18
C GLU A 299 -0.80 -6.48 12.08
N VAL A 300 -0.52 -5.20 11.87
CA VAL A 300 0.20 -4.75 10.68
C VAL A 300 1.50 -4.08 11.04
N GLU A 301 2.58 -4.52 10.38
CA GLU A 301 3.87 -3.84 10.37
C GLU A 301 3.71 -2.44 9.76
N HIS A 302 4.27 -1.42 10.42
CA HIS A 302 4.15 0.00 10.04
C HIS A 302 4.34 0.28 8.54
N GLU A 303 5.27 -0.44 7.91
CA GLU A 303 5.63 -0.30 6.50
C GLU A 303 4.51 -0.76 5.54
N VAL A 304 3.75 -1.79 5.92
CA VAL A 304 2.57 -2.25 5.15
C VAL A 304 1.46 -1.21 5.23
N LEU A 305 1.27 -0.59 6.40
CA LEU A 305 0.27 0.47 6.60
C LEU A 305 0.55 1.70 5.74
N GLU A 306 1.80 2.18 5.72
CA GLU A 306 2.19 3.33 4.89
C GLU A 306 2.03 3.03 3.39
N SER A 307 2.28 1.79 2.99
CA SER A 307 2.20 1.38 1.59
C SER A 307 0.78 1.18 1.05
N GLU A 308 -0.22 1.15 1.95
CA GLU A 308 -1.63 0.96 1.63
C GLU A 308 -2.46 2.25 1.67
N VAL A 309 -1.82 3.38 2.02
CA VAL A 309 -2.44 4.70 1.89
C VAL A 309 -2.46 5.09 0.42
N ASP A 310 -3.61 5.57 -0.07
CA ASP A 310 -3.74 6.04 -1.44
C ASP A 310 -2.73 7.19 -1.71
N PRO A 311 -2.04 7.22 -2.86
CA PRO A 311 -1.20 8.35 -3.26
C PRO A 311 -1.88 9.72 -3.14
N GLU A 312 -3.19 9.82 -3.40
CA GLU A 312 -3.95 11.06 -3.23
C GLU A 312 -4.06 11.48 -1.76
N ASP A 313 -4.22 10.49 -0.87
CA ASP A 313 -4.30 10.71 0.57
C ASP A 313 -2.94 11.15 1.14
N LEU A 314 -1.85 10.54 0.67
CA LEU A 314 -0.48 10.95 0.99
C LEU A 314 -0.19 12.39 0.55
N ALA A 315 -0.67 12.79 -0.63
CA ALA A 315 -0.50 14.16 -1.12
C ALA A 315 -1.29 15.18 -0.28
N GLU A 316 -2.47 14.80 0.22
CA GLU A 316 -3.27 15.63 1.12
C GLU A 316 -2.61 15.77 2.51
N GLU A 317 -2.04 14.69 3.05
CA GLU A 317 -1.24 14.72 4.29
C GLU A 317 -0.05 15.70 4.16
N GLN A 318 0.67 15.65 3.04
CA GLN A 318 1.81 16.54 2.78
C GLN A 318 1.39 18.01 2.62
N ARG A 319 0.25 18.29 1.99
CA ARG A 319 -0.28 19.65 1.86
C ARG A 319 -0.68 20.24 3.21
N PHE A 320 -1.38 19.46 4.03
CA PHE A 320 -1.80 19.92 5.35
C PHE A 320 -0.61 20.16 6.29
N ALA A 321 0.44 19.32 6.20
CA ALA A 321 1.69 19.53 6.94
C ALA A 321 2.45 20.80 6.48
N ALA A 322 2.33 21.16 5.19
CA ALA A 322 2.94 22.37 4.63
C ALA A 322 2.14 23.66 4.91
N GLU A 323 0.84 23.55 5.21
CA GLU A 323 -0.05 24.68 5.52
C GLU A 323 0.01 25.12 6.99
N LEU A 324 0.70 24.38 7.87
CA LEU A 324 0.97 24.84 9.23
C LEU A 324 1.83 26.11 9.17
N PRO A 325 1.39 27.24 9.76
CA PRO A 325 2.14 28.48 9.70
C PRO A 325 3.50 28.29 10.38
N PRO A 326 4.62 28.76 9.80
CA PRO A 326 5.89 28.78 10.51
C PRO A 326 5.72 29.64 11.76
N GLN A 327 5.81 29.03 12.95
CA GLN A 327 5.76 29.78 14.18
C GLN A 327 7.09 30.52 14.35
N GLU A 328 6.99 31.84 14.53
CA GLU A 328 8.12 32.69 14.93
C GLU A 328 8.64 32.21 16.29
N THR A 329 9.76 31.50 16.26
CA THR A 329 10.54 31.14 17.44
C THR A 329 10.97 32.43 18.15
N GLN A 330 10.55 32.60 19.41
CA GLN A 330 11.06 33.70 20.23
C GLN A 330 12.58 33.54 20.45
N PRO A 331 13.36 34.63 20.49
CA PRO A 331 14.81 34.56 20.53
C PRO A 331 15.31 34.23 21.94
N GLY A 332 15.71 32.97 22.15
CA GLY A 332 16.59 32.53 23.24
C GLY A 332 18.08 32.72 22.86
N PRO A 333 19.01 32.66 23.84
CA PRO A 333 20.35 33.27 23.73
C PRO A 333 21.20 32.65 22.62
N GLN A 334 21.90 33.53 21.90
CA GLN A 334 22.82 33.25 20.79
C GLN A 334 23.75 32.06 21.09
N ALA A 335 23.50 30.95 20.40
CA ALA A 335 24.51 29.97 20.03
C ALA A 335 24.79 30.13 18.53
N GLU A 336 26.05 29.92 18.16
CA GLU A 336 26.63 30.09 16.82
C GLU A 336 25.83 29.37 15.71
N PRO A 337 25.86 29.88 14.47
CA PRO A 337 24.92 29.45 13.44
C PRO A 337 25.25 28.04 12.91
N GLU A 338 24.47 27.04 13.35
CA GLU A 338 24.28 25.80 12.60
C GLU A 338 23.45 26.09 11.34
N ALA A 339 23.96 25.65 10.20
CA ALA A 339 23.42 25.92 8.87
C ALA A 339 22.00 25.38 8.70
N ALA A 340 21.07 26.28 8.39
CA ALA A 340 19.69 25.98 8.06
C ALA A 340 19.57 25.17 6.75
N SER A 341 19.03 23.96 6.83
CA SER A 341 18.66 23.13 5.68
C SER A 341 17.32 23.60 5.09
N GLY A 342 17.36 24.64 4.26
CA GLY A 342 16.30 24.91 3.27
C GLY A 342 16.44 23.99 2.04
N PRO A 343 15.42 23.94 1.15
CA PRO A 343 15.57 23.26 -0.13
C PRO A 343 16.73 23.90 -0.92
N LEU A 344 17.72 23.08 -1.31
CA LEU A 344 18.91 23.49 -2.06
C LEU A 344 18.51 24.20 -3.36
N SER A 345 19.11 25.34 -3.65
CA SER A 345 18.91 26.04 -4.92
C SER A 345 19.43 25.21 -6.10
N GLU A 346 18.94 25.47 -7.32
CA GLU A 346 19.45 24.77 -8.52
C GLU A 346 20.95 25.05 -8.76
N GLU A 347 21.46 26.20 -8.32
CA GLU A 347 22.89 26.52 -8.37
C GLU A 347 23.71 25.66 -7.39
N ASP A 348 23.21 25.44 -6.18
CA ASP A 348 23.85 24.58 -5.17
C ASP A 348 23.87 23.11 -5.61
N LYS A 349 22.79 22.63 -6.23
CA LYS A 349 22.75 21.28 -6.80
C LYS A 349 23.75 21.12 -7.95
N ARG A 350 23.92 22.14 -8.78
CA ARG A 350 24.90 22.14 -9.87
C ARG A 350 26.33 22.12 -9.31
N LEU A 351 26.59 22.90 -8.27
CA LEU A 351 27.90 22.97 -7.62
C LEU A 351 28.28 21.62 -6.98
N LEU A 352 27.36 20.96 -6.29
CA LEU A 352 27.60 19.63 -5.70
C LEU A 352 27.84 18.55 -6.76
N ARG A 353 27.13 18.59 -7.89
CA ARG A 353 27.40 17.68 -9.03
C ARG A 353 28.77 17.92 -9.63
N ASN A 354 29.18 19.18 -9.77
CA ASN A 354 30.51 19.53 -10.27
C ASN A 354 31.60 19.03 -9.33
N LEU A 355 31.43 19.21 -8.01
CA LEU A 355 32.36 18.67 -7.02
C LEU A 355 32.47 17.14 -7.15
N GLN A 356 31.35 16.44 -7.32
CA GLN A 356 31.36 14.98 -7.47
C GLN A 356 32.11 14.54 -8.73
N ALA A 357 31.97 15.27 -9.85
CA ALA A 357 32.75 15.02 -11.05
C ALA A 357 34.25 15.28 -10.84
N THR A 358 34.62 16.30 -10.06
CA THR A 358 36.01 16.62 -9.70
C THR A 358 36.63 15.52 -8.83
N ILE A 359 35.89 14.98 -7.86
CA ILE A 359 36.33 13.85 -7.02
C ILE A 359 36.68 12.63 -7.89
N GLU A 360 35.91 12.38 -8.94
CA GLU A 360 36.15 11.26 -9.86
C GLU A 360 37.31 11.50 -10.82
N GLN A 361 37.55 12.75 -11.23
CA GLN A 361 38.55 13.10 -12.25
C GLN A 361 39.94 13.37 -11.68
N VAL A 362 40.02 14.01 -10.51
CA VAL A 362 41.26 14.49 -9.88
C VAL A 362 41.26 14.22 -8.37
N PRO A 363 41.30 12.93 -7.97
CA PRO A 363 41.14 12.54 -6.57
C PRO A 363 42.31 13.00 -5.67
N GLU A 364 43.52 13.11 -6.21
CA GLU A 364 44.71 13.52 -5.43
C GLU A 364 44.65 15.00 -5.04
N GLU A 365 44.28 15.86 -5.99
CA GLU A 365 44.10 17.31 -5.80
C GLU A 365 42.92 17.61 -4.87
N TYR A 366 41.84 16.82 -4.98
CA TYR A 366 40.70 16.90 -4.07
C TYR A 366 41.06 16.51 -2.63
N GLU A 367 41.83 15.43 -2.42
CA GLU A 367 42.30 15.04 -1.08
C GLU A 367 43.22 16.12 -0.48
N GLU A 368 44.10 16.72 -1.29
CA GLU A 368 44.94 17.82 -0.85
C GLU A 368 44.12 19.08 -0.50
N ALA A 369 43.09 19.41 -1.29
CA ALA A 369 42.18 20.51 -1.01
C ALA A 369 41.40 20.31 0.30
N CYS A 370 40.86 19.10 0.53
CA CYS A 370 40.19 18.75 1.78
C CYS A 370 41.14 18.87 2.99
N LYS A 371 42.40 18.43 2.83
CA LYS A 371 43.43 18.52 3.88
C LYS A 371 43.79 19.97 4.22
N ARG A 372 43.84 20.86 3.22
CA ARG A 372 44.09 22.30 3.43
C ARG A 372 42.94 22.99 4.17
N LEU A 373 41.70 22.56 3.93
CA LEU A 373 40.50 23.08 4.60
C LEU A 373 40.19 22.41 5.93
N GLY A 374 40.92 21.35 6.31
CA GLY A 374 40.63 20.57 7.52
C GLY A 374 39.32 19.78 7.45
N ILE A 375 38.83 19.48 6.25
CA ILE A 375 37.58 18.75 5.99
C ILE A 375 37.91 17.28 5.74
N GLN A 376 37.03 16.36 6.20
CA GLN A 376 37.18 14.94 5.91
C GLN A 376 36.80 14.63 4.45
N PRO A 377 37.67 13.99 3.65
CA PRO A 377 37.45 13.77 2.22
C PRO A 377 36.32 12.77 1.90
N GLN A 378 35.82 12.03 2.89
CA GLN A 378 34.77 11.01 2.74
C GLN A 378 33.41 11.47 3.31
N GLY A 379 33.27 12.74 3.68
CA GLY A 379 32.04 13.32 4.24
C GLY A 379 31.06 13.87 3.20
N VAL A 380 29.81 14.10 3.60
CA VAL A 380 28.83 14.86 2.81
C VAL A 380 29.19 16.35 2.89
N HIS A 381 29.53 16.95 1.76
CA HIS A 381 29.88 18.38 1.69
C HIS A 381 28.64 19.25 1.57
N SER A 382 28.62 20.34 2.33
CA SER A 382 27.66 21.42 2.12
C SER A 382 28.01 22.21 0.85
N PRO A 383 27.06 22.94 0.23
CA PRO A 383 27.34 23.78 -0.93
C PRO A 383 28.45 24.82 -0.69
N ALA A 384 28.57 25.35 0.53
CA ALA A 384 29.64 26.28 0.89
C ALA A 384 31.01 25.58 0.86
N GLN A 385 31.10 24.38 1.44
CA GLN A 385 32.32 23.56 1.41
C GLN A 385 32.67 23.13 -0.02
N ALA A 386 31.67 22.80 -0.84
CA ALA A 386 31.88 22.45 -2.24
C ALA A 386 32.50 23.59 -3.05
N ARG A 387 32.12 24.84 -2.76
CA ARG A 387 32.70 26.03 -3.41
C ARG A 387 34.16 26.19 -3.05
N GLU A 388 34.47 26.18 -1.76
CA GLU A 388 35.84 26.35 -1.25
C GLU A 388 36.79 25.23 -1.70
N ILE A 389 36.31 23.99 -1.75
CA ILE A 389 37.09 22.85 -2.24
C ILE A 389 37.38 23.04 -3.75
N MET A 390 36.38 23.42 -4.55
CA MET A 390 36.57 23.64 -5.98
C MET A 390 37.54 24.77 -6.29
N ASP A 391 37.52 25.87 -5.53
CA ASP A 391 38.45 26.98 -5.70
C ASP A 391 39.91 26.54 -5.46
N ILE A 392 40.15 25.77 -4.39
CA ILE A 392 41.49 25.23 -4.09
C ILE A 392 41.92 24.18 -5.13
N VAL A 393 41.01 23.33 -5.60
CA VAL A 393 41.32 22.36 -6.65
C VAL A 393 41.68 23.06 -7.95
N ASN A 394 40.96 24.13 -8.32
CA ASN A 394 41.28 24.92 -9.52
C ASN A 394 42.66 25.61 -9.39
N ASP A 395 43.00 26.13 -8.21
CA ASP A 395 44.33 26.69 -7.91
C ASP A 395 45.43 25.62 -8.02
N LEU A 396 45.19 24.40 -7.51
CA LEU A 396 46.12 23.28 -7.59
C LEU A 396 46.32 22.77 -9.02
N MET A 397 45.26 22.79 -9.82
CA MET A 397 45.30 22.42 -11.23
C MET A 397 45.83 23.55 -12.14
N GLY A 398 46.12 24.73 -11.58
CA GLY A 398 46.61 25.88 -12.35
C GLY A 398 45.58 26.47 -13.33
N VAL A 399 44.29 26.23 -13.09
CA VAL A 399 43.18 26.76 -13.89
C VAL A 399 42.80 28.12 -13.31
N ASN A 400 43.66 29.13 -13.46
CA ASN A 400 43.27 30.51 -13.18
C ASN A 400 42.53 31.08 -14.39
N GLU A 401 41.26 31.46 -14.19
CA GLU A 401 40.53 32.35 -15.09
C GLU A 401 41.21 33.72 -15.08
N GLU A 402 42.02 34.02 -16.11
CA GLU A 402 42.25 35.42 -16.51
C GLU A 402 40.92 35.96 -17.05
N ALA A 403 40.49 37.09 -16.49
CA ALA A 403 39.30 37.86 -16.88
C ALA A 403 39.34 38.36 -18.33
#